data_AF-A0A6B2C976-F1
#
_entry.id   AF-A0A6B2C976-F1
#
_cell.length_a   1.000
_cell.length_b   1.000
_cell.length_c   1.000
_cell.angle_alpha   90.00
_cell.angle_beta   90.00
_cell.angle_gamma   90.00
#
_symmetry.space_group_name_H-M   'P 1'
#
loop_
_entity.id
_entity.type
_entity.pdbx_description
1 polymer ?
#
loop_
_entity_poly.entity_id
_entity_poly.type
_entity_poly.pdbx_seq_one_letter_code
_entity_poly.pdbx_strand_id
1 'polypeptide(L)'
;MPNFLIELGMLVQIISAVASIIVALVMYLSVREIKIDRRREYLEKRIEEFYIPLIKFFGQGDLPRDIEAHQKVEEIILTKRYLCGRKLAKILPQHFTAMIISGSHYYFYFTSEEEKKKWEEIADIVWDEYIETLKKYYKLIGVIDYVLPKKPDKWFFDVYKH
;
A
#
# COMPACT_ATOMS: atom_id res chain seq x y z
N MET A 1 66.70 -11.63 -13.49
CA MET A 1 65.66 -10.99 -14.31
C MET A 1 64.31 -11.73 -14.35
N PRO A 2 64.20 -13.08 -14.37
CA PRO A 2 62.87 -13.73 -14.48
C PRO A 2 61.98 -13.59 -13.23
N ASN A 3 62.54 -13.57 -12.02
CA ASN A 3 61.74 -13.40 -10.78
C ASN A 3 61.00 -12.06 -10.69
N PHE A 4 61.59 -10.97 -11.20
CA PHE A 4 60.98 -9.64 -11.15
C PHE A 4 59.72 -9.55 -12.01
N LEU A 5 59.71 -10.18 -13.18
CA LEU A 5 58.55 -10.22 -14.07
C LEU A 5 57.41 -11.07 -13.48
N ILE A 6 57.75 -12.15 -12.76
CA ILE A 6 56.77 -13.01 -12.08
C ILE A 6 56.12 -12.26 -10.91
N GLU A 7 56.92 -11.56 -10.09
CA GLU A 7 56.41 -10.72 -8.99
C GLU A 7 55.51 -9.59 -9.49
N LEU A 8 55.91 -8.91 -10.57
CA LEU A 8 55.09 -7.85 -11.18
C LEU A 8 53.76 -8.39 -11.72
N GLY A 9 53.79 -9.55 -12.38
CA GLY A 9 52.58 -10.21 -12.90
C GLY A 9 51.61 -10.63 -11.79
N MET A 10 52.12 -11.16 -10.68
CA MET A 10 51.30 -11.48 -9.51
C MET A 10 50.70 -10.22 -8.86
N LEU A 11 51.46 -9.13 -8.73
CA LEU A 11 50.94 -7.86 -8.20
C LEU A 11 49.80 -7.31 -9.05
N VAL A 12 49.93 -7.34 -10.39
CA VAL A 12 48.87 -6.92 -11.32
C VAL A 12 47.62 -7.80 -11.16
N GLN A 13 47.78 -9.12 -11.02
CA GLN A 13 46.66 -10.03 -10.80
C GLN A 13 45.94 -9.75 -9.47
N ILE A 14 46.69 -9.50 -8.39
CA ILE A 14 46.11 -9.15 -7.09
C ILE A 14 45.33 -7.84 -7.18
N ILE A 15 45.90 -6.80 -7.81
CA ILE A 15 45.22 -5.51 -7.99
C ILE A 15 43.93 -5.69 -8.82
N SER A 16 44.00 -6.45 -9.91
CA SER A 16 42.85 -6.75 -10.77
C SER A 16 41.75 -7.53 -10.02
N ALA A 17 42.15 -8.51 -9.20
CA ALA A 17 41.21 -9.27 -8.38
C ALA A 17 40.54 -8.38 -7.33
N VAL A 18 41.30 -7.51 -6.65
CA VAL A 18 40.75 -6.54 -5.68
C VAL A 18 39.78 -5.58 -6.36
N ALA A 19 40.16 -5.03 -7.52
CA ALA A 19 39.26 -4.16 -8.29
C ALA A 19 37.96 -4.88 -8.67
N SER A 20 38.04 -6.15 -9.10
CA SER A 20 36.88 -6.97 -9.45
C SER A 20 35.96 -7.21 -8.24
N ILE A 21 36.54 -7.46 -7.06
CA ILE A 21 35.79 -7.60 -5.80
C ILE A 21 35.07 -6.30 -5.43
N ILE A 22 35.76 -5.16 -5.54
CA ILE A 22 35.17 -3.84 -5.28
C ILE A 22 33.98 -3.59 -6.22
N VAL A 23 34.14 -3.85 -7.52
CA VAL A 23 33.05 -3.70 -8.50
C VAL A 23 31.87 -4.61 -8.17
N ALA A 24 32.13 -5.88 -7.81
CA ALA A 24 31.09 -6.81 -7.39
C ALA A 24 30.33 -6.34 -6.13
N LEU A 25 31.04 -5.79 -5.14
CA LEU A 25 30.45 -5.21 -3.93
C LEU A 25 29.57 -4.00 -4.26
N VAL A 26 30.05 -3.09 -5.10
CA VAL A 26 29.27 -1.91 -5.52
C VAL A 26 28.00 -2.35 -6.24
N MET A 27 28.10 -3.28 -7.21
CA MET A 27 26.93 -3.81 -7.91
C MET A 27 25.91 -4.44 -6.95
N TYR A 28 26.38 -5.20 -5.97
CA TYR A 28 25.52 -5.81 -4.95
C TYR A 28 24.77 -4.75 -4.13
N LEU A 29 25.46 -3.69 -3.69
CA LEU A 29 24.87 -2.59 -2.95
C LEU A 29 23.83 -1.84 -3.80
N SER A 30 24.14 -1.53 -5.07
CA SER A 30 23.19 -0.88 -5.98
C SER A 30 21.92 -1.71 -6.21
N VAL A 31 22.05 -3.03 -6.44
CA VAL A 31 20.88 -3.90 -6.59
C VAL A 31 20.05 -3.96 -5.31
N ARG A 32 20.70 -3.94 -4.15
CA ARG A 32 20.03 -3.92 -2.84
C ARG A 32 19.24 -2.63 -2.64
N GLU A 33 19.82 -1.48 -2.98
CA GLU A 33 19.14 -0.17 -2.91
C GLU A 33 17.93 -0.12 -3.82
N ILE A 34 18.08 -0.52 -5.09
CA ILE A 34 16.97 -0.58 -6.06
C ILE A 34 15.81 -1.45 -5.54
N LYS A 35 16.12 -2.57 -4.87
CA LYS A 35 15.09 -3.43 -4.27
C LYS A 35 14.37 -2.75 -3.12
N ILE A 36 15.08 -1.98 -2.28
CA ILE A 36 14.49 -1.23 -1.17
C ILE A 36 13.60 -0.12 -1.72
N ASP A 37 14.08 0.63 -2.72
CA ASP A 37 13.32 1.73 -3.33
C ASP A 37 12.05 1.24 -4.00
N ARG A 38 12.12 0.18 -4.81
CA ARG A 38 10.91 -0.42 -5.42
C ARG A 38 9.91 -0.91 -4.38
N ARG A 39 10.40 -1.48 -3.29
CA ARG A 39 9.54 -1.95 -2.19
C ARG A 39 8.90 -0.77 -1.47
N ARG A 40 9.65 0.31 -1.28
CA ARG A 40 9.16 1.55 -0.66
C ARG A 40 8.06 2.16 -1.52
N GLU A 41 8.33 2.37 -2.80
CA GLU A 41 7.37 2.91 -3.77
C GLU A 41 6.09 2.07 -3.82
N TYR A 42 6.22 0.74 -3.82
CA TYR A 42 5.06 -0.14 -3.77
C TYR A 42 4.23 0.02 -2.50
N LEU A 43 4.87 0.18 -1.33
CA LEU A 43 4.16 0.42 -0.07
C LEU A 43 3.49 1.80 -0.05
N GLU A 44 4.17 2.84 -0.52
CA GLU A 44 3.63 4.20 -0.67
C GLU A 44 2.40 4.18 -1.56
N LYS A 45 2.49 3.53 -2.73
CA LYS A 45 1.38 3.39 -3.67
C LYS A 45 0.15 2.73 -3.04
N ARG A 46 0.34 1.65 -2.27
CA ARG A 46 -0.77 1.00 -1.55
C ARG A 46 -1.42 1.94 -0.53
N ILE A 47 -0.60 2.69 0.21
CA ILE A 47 -1.06 3.63 1.23
C ILE A 47 -1.86 4.77 0.58
N GLU A 48 -1.28 5.44 -0.41
CA GLU A 48 -1.81 6.68 -0.98
C GLU A 48 -2.93 6.46 -1.99
N GLU A 49 -2.82 5.41 -2.81
CA GLU A 49 -3.76 5.23 -3.92
C GLU A 49 -4.93 4.30 -3.58
N PHE A 50 -4.80 3.45 -2.57
CA PHE A 50 -5.79 2.44 -2.22
C PHE A 50 -6.34 2.63 -0.80
N TYR A 51 -5.50 2.53 0.23
CA TYR A 51 -5.96 2.52 1.62
C TYR A 51 -6.50 3.88 2.09
N ILE A 52 -5.71 4.95 1.97
CA ILE A 52 -6.12 6.29 2.43
C ILE A 52 -7.42 6.75 1.75
N PRO A 53 -7.58 6.65 0.41
CA PRO A 53 -8.81 7.06 -0.24
C PRO A 53 -10.03 6.29 0.25
N LEU A 54 -9.94 4.96 0.38
CA LEU A 54 -11.05 4.14 0.89
C LEU A 54 -11.40 4.50 2.34
N ILE A 55 -10.40 4.60 3.22
CA ILE A 55 -10.62 5.01 4.61
C ILE A 55 -11.27 6.40 4.68
N LYS A 56 -10.85 7.33 3.81
CA LYS A 56 -11.41 8.67 3.72
C LYS A 56 -12.89 8.62 3.32
N PHE A 57 -13.23 7.89 2.25
CA PHE A 57 -14.62 7.71 1.83
C PHE A 57 -15.47 6.95 2.86
N PHE A 58 -14.90 6.01 3.62
CA PHE A 58 -15.69 5.25 4.59
C PHE A 58 -15.82 5.95 5.94
N GLY A 59 -14.79 6.67 6.38
CA GLY A 59 -14.68 7.18 7.75
C GLY A 59 -14.86 8.70 7.92
N GLN A 60 -14.85 9.50 6.84
CA GLN A 60 -14.91 10.96 6.96
C GLN A 60 -16.34 11.50 6.77
N GLY A 61 -16.97 11.95 7.85
CA GLY A 61 -18.41 12.27 7.88
C GLY A 61 -18.87 13.57 7.24
N ASP A 62 -17.94 14.48 6.94
CA ASP A 62 -18.19 15.78 6.31
C ASP A 62 -18.08 15.71 4.78
N LEU A 63 -17.62 14.59 4.22
CA LEU A 63 -17.56 14.38 2.78
C LEU A 63 -18.94 13.94 2.25
N PRO A 64 -19.50 14.63 1.25
CA PRO A 64 -20.68 14.14 0.54
C PRO A 64 -20.46 12.74 -0.07
N ARG A 65 -21.53 11.95 -0.12
CA ARG A 65 -21.60 10.61 -0.71
C ARG A 65 -22.43 10.64 -1.98
N ASP A 66 -22.12 11.61 -2.82
CA ASP A 66 -22.76 11.80 -4.11
C ASP A 66 -22.29 10.75 -5.14
N ILE A 67 -22.72 10.93 -6.38
CA ILE A 67 -22.38 10.06 -7.50
C ILE A 67 -20.86 9.99 -7.69
N GLU A 68 -20.14 11.10 -7.52
CA GLU A 68 -18.69 11.15 -7.70
C GLU A 68 -17.98 10.31 -6.63
N ALA A 69 -18.42 10.39 -5.36
CA ALA A 69 -17.88 9.55 -4.29
C ALA A 69 -18.09 8.05 -4.57
N HIS A 70 -19.28 7.66 -5.05
CA HIS A 70 -19.57 6.27 -5.43
C HIS A 70 -18.66 5.81 -6.58
N GLN A 71 -18.52 6.63 -7.63
CA GLN A 71 -17.67 6.34 -8.78
C GLN A 71 -16.20 6.20 -8.39
N LYS A 72 -15.69 7.03 -7.48
CA LYS A 72 -14.30 6.93 -7.00
C LYS A 72 -14.07 5.66 -6.19
N VAL A 73 -15.01 5.28 -5.31
CA VAL A 73 -14.90 4.00 -4.58
C VAL A 73 -14.91 2.84 -5.56
N GLU A 74 -15.84 2.83 -6.52
CA GLU A 74 -15.95 1.84 -7.59
C GLU A 74 -14.65 1.73 -8.40
N GLU A 75 -14.10 2.87 -8.82
CA GLU A 75 -12.84 2.94 -9.57
C GLU A 75 -11.68 2.33 -8.77
N ILE A 76 -11.56 2.65 -7.48
CA ILE A 76 -10.49 2.12 -6.62
C ILE A 76 -10.61 0.60 -6.49
N ILE A 77 -11.80 0.08 -6.17
CA ILE A 77 -11.97 -1.38 -5.95
C ILE A 77 -11.79 -2.20 -7.23
N LEU A 78 -12.05 -1.60 -8.40
CA LEU A 78 -11.86 -2.25 -9.70
C LEU A 78 -10.42 -2.14 -10.19
N THR A 79 -9.93 -0.91 -10.36
CA THR A 79 -8.66 -0.63 -11.06
C THR A 79 -7.44 -0.81 -10.17
N LYS A 80 -7.59 -0.57 -8.86
CA LYS A 80 -6.50 -0.62 -7.88
C LYS A 80 -6.55 -1.86 -7.00
N ARG A 81 -7.38 -2.85 -7.36
CA ARG A 81 -7.51 -4.13 -6.65
C ARG A 81 -6.17 -4.85 -6.45
N TYR A 82 -5.22 -4.70 -7.38
CA TYR A 82 -3.87 -5.28 -7.27
C TYR A 82 -3.03 -4.72 -6.11
N LEU A 83 -3.45 -3.60 -5.52
CA LEU A 83 -2.82 -2.98 -4.34
C LEU A 83 -3.39 -3.52 -3.02
N CYS A 84 -4.55 -4.20 -3.04
CA CYS A 84 -5.15 -4.74 -1.83
C CYS A 84 -4.33 -5.93 -1.28
N GLY A 85 -4.37 -6.13 0.04
CA GLY A 85 -3.73 -7.27 0.66
C GLY A 85 -4.55 -8.54 0.48
N ARG A 86 -3.93 -9.68 0.83
CA ARG A 86 -4.51 -11.01 0.60
C ARG A 86 -5.79 -11.25 1.40
N LYS A 87 -5.96 -10.64 2.58
CA LYS A 87 -7.17 -10.82 3.39
C LYS A 87 -8.34 -10.11 2.69
N LEU A 88 -8.12 -8.85 2.32
CA LEU A 88 -9.11 -8.04 1.62
C LEU A 88 -9.47 -8.62 0.25
N ALA A 89 -8.49 -9.07 -0.54
CA ALA A 89 -8.69 -9.63 -1.88
C ALA A 89 -9.71 -10.78 -1.94
N LYS A 90 -9.82 -11.57 -0.86
CA LYS A 90 -10.71 -12.73 -0.75
C LYS A 90 -12.18 -12.35 -0.57
N ILE A 91 -12.44 -11.23 0.09
CA ILE A 91 -13.80 -10.84 0.50
C ILE A 91 -14.31 -9.61 -0.24
N LEU A 92 -13.42 -8.79 -0.81
CA LEU A 92 -13.77 -7.56 -1.51
C LEU A 92 -14.65 -7.90 -2.73
N PRO A 93 -15.88 -7.37 -2.82
CA PRO A 93 -16.74 -7.57 -3.98
C PRO A 93 -16.12 -7.00 -5.26
N GLN A 94 -16.64 -7.40 -6.42
CA GLN A 94 -16.21 -6.83 -7.70
C GLN A 94 -16.71 -5.40 -7.88
N HIS A 95 -17.90 -5.10 -7.37
CA HIS A 95 -18.58 -3.80 -7.48
C HIS A 95 -18.97 -3.29 -6.10
N PHE A 96 -19.07 -1.97 -5.97
CA PHE A 96 -19.52 -1.28 -4.79
C PHE A 96 -21.04 -1.34 -4.74
N THR A 97 -21.60 -1.92 -3.67
CA THR A 97 -23.02 -2.27 -3.62
C THR A 97 -23.89 -1.19 -2.96
N ALA A 98 -23.30 -0.06 -2.57
CA ALA A 98 -24.08 1.04 -2.01
C ALA A 98 -25.00 1.64 -3.07
N MET A 99 -26.21 1.98 -2.66
CA MET A 99 -27.21 2.66 -3.46
C MET A 99 -26.77 4.08 -3.78
N ILE A 100 -26.86 4.43 -5.05
CA ILE A 100 -26.75 5.83 -5.49
C ILE A 100 -28.10 6.50 -5.25
N ILE A 101 -28.14 7.43 -4.30
CA ILE A 101 -29.35 8.17 -3.93
C ILE A 101 -29.16 9.63 -4.31
N SER A 102 -30.15 10.20 -5.01
CA SER A 102 -30.16 11.63 -5.35
C SER A 102 -30.20 12.50 -4.09
N GLY A 103 -29.41 13.58 -4.09
CA GLY A 103 -29.31 14.52 -2.98
C GLY A 103 -27.97 14.45 -2.23
N SER A 104 -27.77 15.35 -1.27
CA SER A 104 -26.55 15.41 -0.46
C SER A 104 -26.69 14.50 0.76
N HIS A 105 -26.15 13.30 0.64
CA HIS A 105 -26.07 12.33 1.73
C HIS A 105 -24.65 12.25 2.28
N TYR A 106 -24.52 11.97 3.58
CA TYR A 106 -23.21 11.81 4.24
C TYR A 106 -22.88 10.33 4.54
N TYR A 107 -23.79 9.41 4.18
CA TYR A 107 -23.64 7.97 4.35
C TYR A 107 -23.70 7.27 3.00
N PHE A 108 -22.97 6.17 2.86
CA PHE A 108 -23.25 5.19 1.81
C PHE A 108 -24.39 4.29 2.30
N TYR A 109 -25.48 4.25 1.53
CA TYR A 109 -26.67 3.49 1.91
C TYR A 109 -26.68 2.11 1.25
N PHE A 110 -27.08 1.09 2.00
CA PHE A 110 -27.17 -0.29 1.51
C PHE A 110 -28.63 -0.80 1.51
N THR A 111 -28.88 -1.85 0.73
CA THR A 111 -30.22 -2.46 0.59
C THR A 111 -30.66 -3.19 1.85
N SER A 112 -29.72 -3.69 2.64
CA SER A 112 -29.96 -4.52 3.79
C SER A 112 -28.89 -4.32 4.85
N GLU A 113 -29.23 -4.67 6.10
CA GLU A 113 -28.26 -4.68 7.20
C GLU A 113 -27.14 -5.71 6.96
N GLU A 114 -27.42 -6.78 6.23
CA GLU A 114 -26.42 -7.79 5.86
C GLU A 114 -25.34 -7.22 4.92
N GLU A 115 -25.75 -6.48 3.89
CA GLU A 115 -24.80 -5.81 2.99
C GLU A 115 -23.99 -4.73 3.72
N LYS A 116 -24.66 -3.93 4.55
CA LYS A 116 -23.98 -2.93 5.38
C LYS A 116 -22.90 -3.59 6.26
N LYS A 117 -23.25 -4.64 7.01
CA LYS A 117 -22.30 -5.37 7.87
C LYS A 117 -21.13 -5.95 7.09
N LYS A 118 -21.40 -6.48 5.89
CA LYS A 118 -20.34 -6.97 5.00
C LYS A 118 -19.36 -5.86 4.63
N TRP A 119 -19.86 -4.66 4.32
CA TRP A 119 -18.99 -3.52 4.02
C TRP A 119 -18.28 -2.93 5.24
N GLU A 120 -18.90 -2.98 6.42
CA GLU A 120 -18.22 -2.65 7.69
C GLU A 120 -17.05 -3.60 7.94
N GLU A 121 -17.22 -4.91 7.74
CA GLU A 121 -16.13 -5.90 7.83
C GLU A 121 -15.03 -5.62 6.81
N ILE A 122 -15.39 -5.29 5.56
CA ILE A 122 -14.43 -4.91 4.53
C ILE A 122 -13.64 -3.66 4.96
N ALA A 123 -14.31 -2.63 5.48
CA ALA A 123 -13.66 -1.40 5.94
C ALA A 123 -12.74 -1.64 7.14
N ASP A 124 -13.10 -2.55 8.04
CA ASP A 124 -12.25 -3.00 9.13
C ASP A 124 -10.98 -3.69 8.62
N ILE A 125 -11.09 -4.58 7.62
CA ILE A 125 -9.92 -5.22 7.02
C ILE A 125 -9.07 -4.20 6.25
N VAL A 126 -9.68 -3.24 5.54
CA VAL A 126 -8.97 -2.12 4.90
C VAL A 126 -8.12 -1.37 5.92
N TRP A 127 -8.69 -1.06 7.08
CA TRP A 127 -7.98 -0.40 8.18
C TRP A 127 -6.82 -1.23 8.73
N ASP A 128 -7.06 -2.51 9.01
CA ASP A 128 -6.03 -3.40 9.56
C ASP A 128 -4.86 -3.58 8.60
N GLU A 129 -5.14 -3.81 7.31
CA GLU A 129 -4.10 -3.93 6.29
C GLU A 129 -3.37 -2.61 6.05
N TYR A 130 -4.05 -1.46 6.18
CA TYR A 130 -3.44 -0.14 6.14
C TYR A 130 -2.41 0.03 7.27
N ILE A 131 -2.80 -0.25 8.51
CA ILE A 131 -1.90 -0.15 9.67
C ILE A 131 -0.72 -1.12 9.54
N GLU A 132 -0.95 -2.36 9.09
CA GLU A 132 0.15 -3.30 8.81
C GLU A 132 1.10 -2.78 7.73
N THR A 133 0.56 -2.16 6.67
CA THR A 133 1.34 -1.61 5.54
C THR A 133 2.14 -0.39 6.00
N LEU A 134 1.55 0.49 6.81
CA LEU A 134 2.19 1.67 7.36
C LEU A 134 3.36 1.31 8.30
N LYS A 135 3.19 0.30 9.16
CA LYS A 135 4.28 -0.26 9.99
C LYS A 135 5.43 -0.79 9.15
N LYS A 136 5.12 -1.53 8.07
CA LYS A 136 6.13 -2.06 7.13
C LYS A 136 6.87 -0.94 6.42
N TYR A 137 6.16 0.13 6.07
CA TYR A 137 6.74 1.31 5.44
C TYR A 137 7.71 2.03 6.38
N TYR A 138 7.29 2.37 7.60
CA TYR A 138 8.16 3.03 8.58
C TYR A 138 9.41 2.21 8.92
N LYS A 139 9.25 0.89 9.09
CA LYS A 139 10.39 -0.02 9.29
C LYS A 139 11.36 0.00 8.12
N LEU A 140 10.86 0.10 6.89
CA LEU A 140 11.70 0.11 5.68
C LEU A 140 12.54 1.37 5.57
N ILE A 141 11.98 2.53 5.93
CA ILE A 141 12.68 3.83 5.89
C ILE A 141 13.48 4.14 7.17
N GLY A 142 13.50 3.21 8.14
CA GLY A 142 14.27 3.34 9.38
C GLY A 142 13.66 4.27 10.43
N VAL A 143 12.36 4.58 10.34
CA VAL A 143 11.65 5.35 11.36
C VAL A 143 11.32 4.43 12.54
N ILE A 144 11.92 4.73 13.70
CA ILE A 144 11.78 3.93 14.94
C ILE A 144 10.60 4.43 15.76
N ASP A 145 10.46 5.74 15.89
CA ASP A 145 9.38 6.38 16.64
C ASP A 145 8.34 6.94 15.66
N TYR A 146 7.15 6.34 15.65
CA TYR A 146 6.02 6.81 14.85
C TYR A 146 4.72 6.67 15.63
N VAL A 147 3.80 7.59 15.34
CA VAL A 147 2.44 7.55 15.87
C VAL A 147 1.54 6.99 14.78
N LEU A 148 0.84 5.90 15.10
CA LEU A 148 -0.16 5.35 14.20
C LEU A 148 -1.44 6.19 14.30
N PRO A 149 -2.14 6.41 13.17
CA PRO A 149 -3.44 7.07 13.20
C PRO A 149 -4.44 6.24 14.01
N LYS A 150 -5.41 6.93 14.62
CA LYS A 150 -6.52 6.27 15.31
C LYS A 150 -7.53 5.78 14.29
N LYS A 151 -8.12 4.61 14.54
CA LYS A 151 -9.22 4.08 13.75
C LYS A 151 -10.39 5.07 13.81
N PRO A 152 -11.11 5.32 12.71
CA PRO A 152 -12.37 6.08 12.75
C PRO A 152 -13.34 5.43 13.74
N ASP A 153 -14.05 6.24 14.53
CA ASP A 153 -15.00 5.74 15.54
C ASP A 153 -16.18 4.99 14.92
N LYS A 154 -16.51 5.30 13.67
CA LYS A 154 -17.55 4.64 12.88
C LYS A 154 -17.26 4.73 11.39
N TRP A 155 -17.84 3.79 10.65
CA TRP A 155 -17.99 3.90 9.21
C TRP A 155 -19.30 4.61 8.88
N PHE A 156 -19.27 5.51 7.91
CA PHE A 156 -20.43 6.27 7.45
C PHE A 156 -21.24 5.43 6.45
N PHE A 157 -21.73 4.30 6.94
CA PHE A 157 -22.58 3.35 6.25
C PHE A 157 -23.93 3.27 6.96
N ASP A 158 -25.02 3.21 6.21
CA ASP A 158 -26.37 3.04 6.77
C ASP A 158 -27.25 2.18 5.85
N VAL A 159 -28.40 1.75 6.32
CA VAL A 159 -29.40 1.06 5.51
C VAL A 159 -30.41 2.08 5.02
N TYR A 160 -30.76 2.01 3.73
CA TYR A 160 -31.80 2.89 3.22
C TYR A 160 -33.15 2.51 3.83
N LYS A 161 -33.75 3.43 4.60
CA LYS A 161 -35.08 3.30 5.16
C LYS A 161 -36.01 4.19 4.32
N HIS A 162 -36.93 3.56 3.60
CA HIS A 162 -37.99 4.24 2.86
C HIS A 162 -38.86 5.12 3.76
#